data_AF-A0A814HXS9-F1
#
_entry.id   AF-A0A814HXS9-F1
#
_cell.length_a   1.000
_cell.length_b   1.000
_cell.length_c   1.000
_cell.angle_alpha   90.00
_cell.angle_beta   90.00
_cell.angle_gamma   90.00
#
_symmetry.space_group_name_H-M   'P 1'
#
loop_
_entity.id
_entity.type
_entity.pdbx_description
1 polymer ?
#
loop_
_entity_poly.entity_id
_entity_poly.type
_entity_poly.pdbx_seq_one_letter_code
_entity_poly.pdbx_strand_id
1 'polypeptide(L)'
;MGAARIIDQYFHYCKEMCSEFEPLGKSSLSTILDTRKVSTRKSLQGINYLAAEAGEAFDSLRKMIEDKVALCSDSERLIENLTRARFYLKSDCKVHVTRSSNIADHCCVYALSDPEEHNFAQDCDHEHDESYIECSILTNTLNEIERLIEETETDEELFDRALKNFRSYRKFIET
;
A
#
# COMPACT_ATOMS: atom_id res chain seq x y z
N MET A 1 18.16 2.47 -15.66
CA MET A 1 17.73 2.72 -17.04
C MET A 1 17.74 4.23 -17.24
N GLY A 2 18.50 4.77 -18.20
CA GLY A 2 18.64 6.24 -18.35
C GLY A 2 17.45 6.89 -19.05
N ALA A 3 17.10 8.12 -18.66
CA ALA A 3 15.95 8.88 -19.16
C ALA A 3 15.93 8.99 -20.70
N ALA A 4 17.09 9.23 -21.33
CA ALA A 4 17.23 9.30 -22.79
C ALA A 4 16.73 8.01 -23.49
N ARG A 5 17.04 6.83 -22.91
CA ARG A 5 16.64 5.55 -23.49
C ARG A 5 15.12 5.32 -23.42
N ILE A 6 14.48 5.80 -22.35
CA ILE A 6 13.03 5.71 -22.17
C ILE A 6 12.33 6.62 -23.20
N ILE A 7 12.86 7.83 -23.40
CA ILE A 7 12.36 8.77 -24.41
C ILE A 7 12.45 8.16 -25.81
N ASP A 8 13.57 7.51 -26.16
CA ASP A 8 13.72 6.88 -27.48
C ASP A 8 12.74 5.71 -27.68
N GLN A 9 12.49 4.91 -26.64
CA GLN A 9 11.50 3.82 -26.69
C GLN A 9 10.07 4.35 -26.86
N TYR A 10 9.72 5.45 -26.19
CA TYR A 10 8.42 6.10 -26.34
C TYR A 10 8.18 6.55 -27.79
N PHE A 11 9.16 7.21 -28.42
CA PHE A 11 9.04 7.61 -29.83
C PHE A 11 8.93 6.41 -30.77
N HIS A 12 9.67 5.34 -30.50
CA HIS A 12 9.57 4.13 -31.32
C HIS A 12 8.17 3.50 -31.22
N TYR A 13 7.60 3.44 -30.01
CA TYR A 13 6.25 2.94 -29.78
C TYR A 13 5.20 3.79 -30.49
N CYS A 14 5.26 5.13 -30.35
CA CYS A 14 4.32 6.03 -31.04
C CYS A 14 4.38 5.84 -32.56
N LYS A 15 5.57 5.64 -33.11
CA LYS A 15 5.76 5.39 -34.55
C LYS A 15 5.15 4.06 -35.02
N GLU A 16 5.18 3.02 -34.18
CA GLU A 16 4.69 1.69 -34.55
C GLU A 16 3.19 1.49 -34.29
N MET A 17 2.68 2.04 -33.19
CA MET A 17 1.36 1.67 -32.66
C MET A 17 0.32 2.79 -32.77
N CYS A 18 0.72 4.02 -33.09
CA CYS A 18 -0.17 5.17 -33.06
C CYS A 18 0.05 6.09 -34.27
N SER A 19 -0.52 5.74 -35.42
CA SER A 19 -0.45 6.56 -36.64
C SER A 19 -1.14 7.92 -36.53
N GLU A 20 -2.07 8.09 -35.58
CA GLU A 20 -2.86 9.31 -35.38
C GLU A 20 -2.45 10.11 -34.14
N PHE A 21 -1.43 9.67 -33.41
CA PHE A 21 -1.01 10.31 -32.16
C PHE A 21 0.26 11.14 -32.38
N GLU A 22 0.19 12.43 -32.05
CA GLU A 22 1.37 13.31 -32.07
C GLU A 22 2.13 13.20 -30.74
N PRO A 23 3.37 12.68 -30.75
CA PRO A 23 4.12 12.46 -29.51
C PRO A 23 4.59 13.78 -28.88
N LEU A 24 4.67 13.77 -27.55
CA LEU A 24 5.20 14.90 -26.79
C LEU A 24 6.67 15.19 -27.15
N GLY A 25 7.07 16.46 -27.04
CA GLY A 25 8.45 16.89 -27.28
C GLY A 25 9.45 16.27 -26.29
N LYS A 26 10.69 16.05 -26.75
CA LYS A 26 11.79 15.51 -25.93
C LYS A 26 12.02 16.29 -24.63
N SER A 27 11.90 17.62 -24.68
CA SER A 27 12.03 18.49 -23.51
C SER A 27 10.93 18.21 -22.48
N SER A 28 9.66 18.18 -22.92
CA SER A 28 8.52 17.85 -22.06
C SER A 28 8.65 16.48 -21.43
N LEU A 29 9.06 15.47 -22.20
CA LEU A 29 9.31 14.11 -21.69
C LEU A 29 10.45 14.09 -20.67
N SER A 30 11.55 14.82 -20.91
CA SER A 30 12.65 14.94 -19.94
C SER A 30 12.17 15.61 -18.66
N THR A 31 11.42 16.70 -18.76
CA THR A 31 10.85 17.39 -17.59
C THR A 31 9.92 16.46 -16.80
N ILE A 32 9.09 15.66 -17.46
CA ILE A 32 8.23 14.66 -16.81
C ILE A 32 9.08 13.62 -16.05
N LEU A 33 10.15 13.11 -16.67
CA LEU A 33 11.05 12.11 -16.08
C LEU A 33 11.95 12.68 -14.97
N ASP A 34 12.21 13.98 -14.97
CA ASP A 34 13.01 14.68 -13.96
C ASP A 34 12.15 15.14 -12.76
N THR A 35 10.91 15.56 -13.01
CA THR A 35 10.00 16.09 -11.98
C THR A 35 9.52 15.00 -11.03
N ARG A 36 9.39 13.76 -11.51
CA ARG A 36 9.21 12.59 -10.66
C ARG A 36 10.50 11.80 -10.67
N LYS A 37 11.07 11.52 -9.49
CA LYS A 37 11.94 10.34 -9.32
C LYS A 37 11.13 9.15 -9.81
N VAL A 38 11.36 8.73 -11.05
CA VAL A 38 10.77 7.53 -11.61
C VAL A 38 11.15 6.42 -10.64
N SER A 39 10.14 5.80 -10.03
CA SER A 39 10.32 4.53 -9.31
C SER A 39 11.15 3.65 -10.23
N THR A 40 12.38 3.35 -9.82
CA THR A 40 13.25 2.51 -10.62
C THR A 40 12.66 1.11 -10.55
N ARG A 41 11.79 0.80 -11.51
CA ARG A 41 11.27 -0.55 -11.74
C ARG A 41 12.47 -1.44 -12.04
N LYS A 42 13.00 -2.10 -11.02
CA LYS A 42 13.79 -3.30 -11.21
C LYS A 42 12.76 -4.36 -11.61
N SER A 43 12.66 -4.62 -12.91
CA SER A 43 12.00 -5.83 -13.39
C SER A 43 12.86 -7.01 -12.95
N LEU A 44 12.70 -7.40 -11.68
CA LEU A 44 13.03 -8.73 -11.21
C LEU A 44 11.87 -9.58 -11.71
N GLN A 45 12.18 -10.54 -12.56
CA GLN A 45 11.20 -11.48 -13.13
C GLN A 45 10.09 -11.84 -12.13
N GLY A 46 8.85 -11.45 -12.44
CA GLY A 46 7.65 -12.05 -11.85
C GLY A 46 7.25 -11.70 -10.41
N ILE A 47 7.94 -10.81 -9.70
CA ILE A 47 7.52 -10.39 -8.34
C ILE A 47 6.77 -9.05 -8.42
N ASN A 48 5.51 -9.03 -7.96
CA ASN A 48 4.77 -7.80 -7.78
C ASN A 48 5.47 -6.97 -6.70
N TYR A 49 6.07 -5.84 -7.08
CA TYR A 49 6.81 -4.94 -6.18
C TYR A 49 5.96 -4.54 -4.96
N LEU A 50 4.65 -4.37 -5.14
CA LEU A 50 3.70 -4.09 -4.07
C LEU A 50 3.64 -5.23 -3.04
N ALA A 51 3.64 -6.49 -3.49
CA ALA A 51 3.63 -7.63 -2.58
C ALA A 51 4.95 -7.78 -1.81
N ALA A 52 6.07 -7.38 -2.42
CA ALA A 52 7.37 -7.34 -1.76
C ALA A 52 7.42 -6.22 -0.70
N GLU A 53 7.03 -5.00 -1.07
CA GLU A 53 6.97 -3.84 -0.17
C GLU A 53 5.99 -4.06 1.00
N ALA A 54 4.79 -4.58 0.73
CA ALA A 54 3.85 -4.99 1.78
C ALA A 54 4.47 -6.08 2.67
N GLY A 55 5.19 -7.03 2.08
CA GLY A 55 5.93 -8.04 2.82
C GLY A 55 6.93 -7.44 3.82
N GLU A 56 7.73 -6.49 3.36
CA GLU A 56 8.70 -5.76 4.20
C GLU A 56 8.01 -4.90 5.27
N ALA A 57 6.84 -4.31 4.97
CA ALA A 57 6.04 -3.57 5.94
C ALA A 57 5.55 -4.46 7.10
N PHE A 58 5.01 -5.65 6.78
CA PHE A 58 4.62 -6.63 7.81
C PHE A 58 5.81 -7.09 8.67
N ASP A 59 6.96 -7.35 8.04
CA ASP A 59 8.16 -7.78 8.76
C ASP A 59 8.70 -6.64 9.66
N SER A 60 8.60 -5.39 9.21
CA SER A 60 8.97 -4.20 9.98
C SER A 60 8.04 -3.96 11.17
N LEU A 61 6.73 -4.13 11.00
CA LEU A 61 5.75 -4.04 12.09
C LEU A 61 5.97 -5.13 13.14
N ARG A 62 6.22 -6.37 12.70
CA ARG A 62 6.55 -7.48 13.60
C ARG A 62 7.77 -7.14 14.46
N LYS A 63 8.84 -6.64 13.83
CA LYS A 63 10.06 -6.24 14.55
C LYS A 63 9.79 -5.09 15.54
N MET A 64 8.95 -4.13 15.16
CA MET A 64 8.58 -3.02 16.04
C MET A 64 7.87 -3.52 17.30
N ILE A 65 6.97 -4.49 17.19
CA ILE A 65 6.33 -5.13 18.34
C ILE A 65 7.37 -5.85 19.21
N GLU A 66 8.29 -6.59 18.60
CA GLU A 66 9.37 -7.29 19.33
C GLU A 66 10.34 -6.32 20.03
N ASP A 67 10.61 -5.15 19.45
CA ASP A 67 11.58 -4.20 20.01
C ASP A 67 10.96 -3.28 21.07
N LYS A 68 9.70 -2.86 20.88
CA LYS A 68 9.05 -1.78 21.65
C LYS A 68 7.88 -2.25 22.53
N VAL A 69 7.24 -3.35 22.16
CA VAL A 69 6.04 -3.87 22.82
C VAL A 69 6.32 -5.22 23.53
N ALA A 70 7.53 -5.78 23.43
CA ALA A 70 7.88 -7.10 23.97
C ALA A 70 7.71 -7.27 25.50
N LEU A 71 7.53 -6.18 26.25
CA LEU A 71 7.23 -6.23 27.69
C LEU A 71 5.72 -6.33 27.98
N CYS A 72 4.86 -6.21 26.96
CA CYS A 72 3.42 -6.32 27.07
C CYS A 72 2.95 -7.77 26.86
N SER A 73 1.98 -8.21 27.67
CA SER A 73 1.33 -9.53 27.53
C SER A 73 0.66 -9.75 26.17
N ASP A 74 0.37 -8.67 25.44
CA ASP A 74 -0.32 -8.73 24.15
C ASP A 74 0.61 -8.91 22.95
N SER A 75 1.93 -8.83 23.13
CA SER A 75 2.90 -8.90 22.03
C SER A 75 2.78 -10.18 21.18
N GLU A 76 2.64 -11.34 21.81
CA GLU A 76 2.45 -12.63 21.11
C GLU A 76 1.15 -12.64 20.28
N ARG A 77 0.04 -12.16 20.87
CA ARG A 77 -1.26 -12.07 20.19
C ARG A 77 -1.22 -11.12 18.99
N LEU A 78 -0.53 -9.98 19.12
CA LEU A 78 -0.39 -9.02 18.03
C LEU A 78 0.43 -9.59 16.87
N ILE A 79 1.51 -10.31 17.16
CA ILE A 79 2.33 -11.00 16.15
C ILE A 79 1.51 -12.10 15.46
N GLU A 80 0.73 -12.87 16.22
CA GLU A 80 -0.16 -13.90 15.66
C GLU A 80 -1.22 -13.27 14.73
N ASN A 81 -1.88 -12.20 15.18
CA ASN A 81 -2.88 -11.49 14.38
C ASN A 81 -2.29 -10.89 13.09
N LEU A 82 -1.11 -10.26 13.15
CA LEU A 82 -0.42 -9.76 11.96
C LEU A 82 -0.06 -10.90 11.00
N THR A 83 0.37 -12.04 11.54
CA THR A 83 0.70 -13.22 10.74
C THR A 83 -0.54 -13.77 10.04
N ARG A 84 -1.65 -13.90 10.78
CA ARG A 84 -2.95 -14.32 10.25
C ARG A 84 -3.44 -13.37 9.16
N ALA A 85 -3.41 -12.06 9.40
CA ALA A 85 -3.80 -11.05 8.41
C ALA A 85 -2.92 -11.11 7.15
N ARG A 86 -1.59 -11.27 7.30
CA ARG A 86 -0.67 -11.43 6.17
C ARG A 86 -1.00 -12.66 5.32
N PHE A 87 -1.40 -13.77 5.95
CA PHE A 87 -1.83 -14.95 5.22
C PHE A 87 -3.16 -14.73 4.51
N TYR A 88 -4.15 -14.19 5.20
CA TYR A 88 -5.46 -13.87 4.62
C TYR A 88 -5.36 -12.99 3.37
N LEU A 89 -4.57 -11.91 3.43
CA LEU A 89 -4.35 -11.03 2.27
C LEU A 89 -3.70 -11.76 1.08
N LYS A 90 -2.79 -12.72 1.35
CA LYS A 90 -2.12 -13.52 0.31
C LYS A 90 -3.00 -14.63 -0.27
N SER A 91 -3.87 -15.23 0.55
CA SER A 91 -4.73 -16.35 0.16
C SER A 91 -6.11 -15.87 -0.26
N ASP A 92 -6.97 -15.62 0.70
CA ASP A 92 -8.42 -15.67 0.54
C ASP A 92 -9.03 -14.32 0.24
N CYS A 93 -8.38 -13.22 0.64
CA CYS A 93 -8.86 -11.87 0.34
C CYS A 93 -9.21 -11.70 -1.15
N LYS A 94 -8.37 -12.20 -2.05
CA LYS A 94 -8.58 -12.10 -3.51
C LYS A 94 -9.85 -12.81 -4.02
N VAL A 95 -10.40 -13.80 -3.30
CA VAL A 95 -11.64 -14.47 -3.69
C VAL A 95 -12.88 -13.75 -3.17
N HIS A 96 -12.70 -12.83 -2.22
CA HIS A 96 -13.77 -12.01 -1.65
C HIS A 96 -13.91 -10.66 -2.36
N VAL A 97 -12.86 -10.20 -3.05
CA VAL A 97 -12.88 -8.92 -3.77
C VAL A 97 -13.86 -8.97 -4.95
N THR A 98 -14.88 -8.11 -4.91
CA THR A 98 -15.87 -7.93 -5.97
C THR A 98 -16.21 -6.45 -6.15
N ARG A 99 -17.04 -6.09 -7.15
CA ARG A 99 -17.48 -4.71 -7.38
C ARG A 99 -18.75 -4.32 -6.61
N SER A 100 -19.40 -5.27 -5.95
CA SER A 100 -20.73 -5.13 -5.34
C SER A 100 -20.77 -5.79 -3.97
N SER A 101 -19.65 -5.75 -3.24
CA SER A 101 -19.58 -6.31 -1.90
C SER A 101 -20.12 -5.29 -0.90
N ASN A 102 -20.95 -5.74 0.04
CA ASN A 102 -21.38 -4.90 1.16
C ASN A 102 -20.28 -4.72 2.23
N ILE A 103 -19.10 -5.32 2.02
CA ILE A 103 -17.93 -5.16 2.89
C ILE A 103 -16.97 -4.21 2.19
N ALA A 104 -16.70 -3.06 2.80
CA ALA A 104 -15.86 -1.99 2.25
C ALA A 104 -14.51 -2.51 1.70
N ASP A 105 -13.79 -3.32 2.48
CA ASP A 105 -12.47 -3.87 2.11
C ASP A 105 -12.53 -4.87 0.95
N HIS A 106 -13.72 -5.39 0.64
CA HIS A 106 -13.94 -6.35 -0.44
C HIS A 106 -14.53 -5.70 -1.68
N CYS A 107 -15.03 -4.47 -1.58
CA CYS A 107 -15.54 -3.74 -2.73
C CYS A 107 -14.38 -3.01 -3.41
N CYS A 108 -13.89 -3.50 -4.56
CA CYS A 108 -12.76 -2.87 -5.24
C CYS A 108 -13.08 -1.48 -5.80
N VAL A 109 -14.36 -1.15 -6.00
CA VAL A 109 -14.78 0.21 -6.37
C VAL A 109 -14.57 1.14 -5.18
N TYR A 110 -15.06 0.75 -4.00
CA TYR A 110 -14.93 1.55 -2.78
C TYR A 110 -13.49 1.61 -2.26
N ALA A 111 -12.83 0.45 -2.08
CA ALA A 111 -11.49 0.36 -1.51
C ALA A 111 -10.41 1.08 -2.33
N LEU A 112 -10.59 1.21 -3.65
CA LEU A 112 -9.65 1.92 -4.54
C LEU A 112 -10.06 3.37 -4.82
N SER A 113 -11.21 3.82 -4.31
CA SER A 113 -11.66 5.19 -4.48
C SER A 113 -10.96 6.11 -3.50
N ASP A 114 -10.50 7.26 -4.01
CA ASP A 114 -9.96 8.32 -3.15
C ASP A 114 -11.08 9.32 -2.83
N PRO A 115 -11.54 9.44 -1.57
CA PRO A 115 -12.60 10.37 -1.20
C PRO A 115 -12.17 11.83 -1.30
N GLU A 116 -10.86 12.11 -1.25
CA GLU A 116 -10.31 13.47 -1.29
C GLU A 116 -10.00 13.93 -2.72
N GLU A 117 -9.81 12.99 -3.66
CA GLU A 117 -9.50 13.29 -5.05
C GLU A 117 -10.59 12.85 -6.02
N HIS A 118 -11.42 13.81 -6.45
CA HIS A 118 -12.60 13.58 -7.29
C HIS A 118 -12.30 12.83 -8.60
N ASN A 119 -11.09 12.98 -9.16
CA ASN A 119 -10.68 12.26 -10.38
C ASN A 119 -10.38 10.77 -10.14
N PHE A 120 -10.18 10.37 -8.88
CA PHE A 120 -9.92 9.01 -8.44
C PHE A 120 -11.05 8.46 -7.55
N ALA A 121 -12.11 9.24 -7.32
CA ALA A 121 -13.31 8.81 -6.63
C ALA A 121 -14.22 8.01 -7.57
N GLN A 122 -14.77 6.90 -7.09
CA GLN A 122 -15.85 6.16 -7.73
C GLN A 122 -16.97 5.90 -6.73
N ASP A 123 -18.21 6.13 -7.17
CA ASP A 123 -19.38 5.86 -6.35
C ASP A 123 -19.87 4.42 -6.52
N CYS A 124 -20.38 3.85 -5.42
CA CYS A 124 -21.09 2.58 -5.41
C CYS A 124 -22.61 2.80 -5.40
N ASP A 125 -23.36 1.86 -5.98
CA ASP A 125 -24.83 1.79 -5.96
C ASP A 125 -25.38 0.89 -4.84
N HIS A 126 -24.52 0.47 -3.92
CA HIS A 126 -24.78 -0.41 -2.78
C HIS A 126 -24.14 0.16 -1.50
N GLU A 127 -24.54 -0.38 -0.35
CA GLU A 127 -24.04 0.04 0.96
C GLU A 127 -22.81 -0.76 1.38
N HIS A 128 -22.03 -0.25 2.34
CA HIS A 128 -20.87 -0.92 2.91
C HIS A 128 -21.02 -1.08 4.43
N ASP A 129 -22.11 -1.71 4.84
CA ASP A 129 -22.55 -1.84 6.25
C ASP A 129 -22.14 -3.19 6.89
N GLU A 130 -21.58 -4.11 6.10
CA GLU A 130 -21.10 -5.40 6.57
C GLU A 130 -19.59 -5.36 6.89
N SER A 131 -19.15 -6.26 7.78
CA SER A 131 -17.73 -6.42 8.13
C SER A 131 -17.30 -7.87 8.06
N TYR A 132 -16.06 -8.11 7.64
CA TYR A 132 -15.47 -9.43 7.59
C TYR A 132 -14.43 -9.60 8.71
N ILE A 133 -14.52 -10.72 9.45
CA ILE A 133 -13.71 -10.94 10.65
C ILE A 133 -12.20 -10.81 10.39
N GLU A 134 -11.68 -11.33 9.28
CA GLU A 134 -10.25 -11.24 8.97
C GLU A 134 -9.81 -9.80 8.66
N CYS A 135 -10.66 -9.02 7.99
CA CYS A 135 -10.38 -7.61 7.74
C CYS A 135 -10.41 -6.81 9.06
N SER A 136 -11.41 -7.06 9.90
CA SER A 136 -11.49 -6.45 11.23
C SER A 136 -10.29 -6.77 12.11
N ILE A 137 -9.76 -8.00 12.05
CA ILE A 137 -8.56 -8.38 12.80
C ILE A 137 -7.37 -7.51 12.41
N LEU A 138 -7.14 -7.29 11.12
CA LEU A 138 -6.04 -6.45 10.66
C LEU A 138 -6.18 -5.01 11.17
N THR A 139 -7.33 -4.38 10.93
CA THR A 139 -7.60 -2.99 11.34
C THR A 139 -7.48 -2.82 12.84
N ASN A 140 -8.08 -3.72 13.63
CA ASN A 140 -8.01 -3.66 15.08
C ASN A 140 -6.58 -3.86 15.60
N THR A 141 -5.82 -4.78 15.00
CA THR A 141 -4.43 -5.04 15.37
C THR A 141 -3.55 -3.84 15.08
N LEU A 142 -3.72 -3.18 13.92
CA LEU A 142 -2.98 -1.95 13.60
C LEU A 142 -3.31 -0.82 14.57
N ASN A 143 -4.60 -0.58 14.87
CA ASN A 143 -5.01 0.43 15.84
C ASN A 143 -4.45 0.16 17.24
N GLU A 144 -4.40 -1.11 17.64
CA GLU A 144 -3.83 -1.51 18.93
C GLU A 144 -2.31 -1.31 19.00
N ILE A 145 -1.59 -1.62 17.92
CA ILE A 145 -0.15 -1.33 17.83
C ILE A 145 0.10 0.18 17.92
N GLU A 146 -0.70 1.01 17.23
CA GLU A 146 -0.56 2.47 17.30
C GLU A 146 -0.71 2.98 18.74
N ARG A 147 -1.75 2.53 19.45
CA ARG A 147 -1.95 2.86 20.87
C ARG A 147 -0.80 2.40 21.75
N LEU A 148 -0.28 1.19 21.54
CA LEU A 148 0.83 0.68 22.36
C LEU A 148 2.13 1.46 22.11
N ILE A 149 2.37 1.93 20.89
CA ILE A 149 3.52 2.82 20.60
C ILE A 149 3.36 4.14 21.38
N GLU A 150 2.16 4.70 21.43
CA GLU A 150 1.83 5.90 22.23
C GLU A 150 2.02 5.70 23.73
N GLU A 151 1.74 4.51 24.25
CA GLU A 151 1.87 4.20 25.68
C GLU A 151 3.30 3.85 26.11
N THR A 152 4.11 3.29 25.20
CA THR A 152 5.45 2.74 25.51
C THR A 152 6.58 3.75 25.33
N GLU A 153 6.44 4.72 24.43
CA GLU A 153 7.47 5.72 24.18
C GLU A 153 7.24 6.97 25.02
N THR A 154 8.17 7.24 25.95
CA THR A 154 8.16 8.46 26.78
C THR A 154 9.08 9.55 26.25
N ASP A 155 9.95 9.21 25.31
CA ASP A 155 10.83 10.13 24.60
C ASP A 155 10.12 10.63 23.34
N GLU A 156 9.82 11.93 23.31
CA GLU A 156 9.04 12.56 22.23
C GLU A 156 9.69 12.37 20.84
N GLU A 157 11.02 12.41 20.73
CA GLU A 157 11.70 12.24 19.43
C GLU A 157 11.65 10.80 18.95
N LEU A 158 11.81 9.83 19.87
CA LEU A 158 11.69 8.41 19.56
C LEU A 158 10.26 8.02 19.21
N PHE A 159 9.29 8.59 19.94
CA PHE A 159 7.86 8.45 19.69
C PHE A 159 7.48 8.95 18.30
N ASP A 160 7.81 10.20 17.96
CA ASP A 160 7.49 10.80 16.65
C ASP A 160 8.07 9.97 15.51
N ARG A 161 9.31 9.48 15.68
CA ARG A 161 9.95 8.61 14.69
C ARG A 161 9.24 7.26 14.56
N ALA A 162 8.90 6.62 15.68
CA ALA A 162 8.22 5.33 15.70
C ALA A 162 6.84 5.44 15.05
N LEU A 163 6.07 6.46 15.41
CA LEU A 163 4.74 6.73 14.88
C LEU A 163 4.78 7.05 13.38
N LYS A 164 5.75 7.85 12.93
CA LYS A 164 5.95 8.14 11.51
C LYS A 164 6.25 6.87 10.71
N ASN A 165 7.11 6.00 11.22
CA ASN A 165 7.44 4.73 10.58
C ASN A 165 6.20 3.81 10.54
N PHE A 166 5.51 3.66 11.68
CA PHE A 166 4.29 2.87 11.79
C PHE A 166 3.24 3.31 10.76
N ARG A 167 2.93 4.61 10.70
CA ARG A 167 1.96 5.18 9.75
C ARG A 167 2.38 4.96 8.31
N SER A 168 3.68 5.03 8.01
CA SER A 168 4.19 4.69 6.69
C SER A 168 3.92 3.21 6.35
N TYR A 169 4.20 2.28 7.26
CA TYR A 169 3.96 0.85 7.04
C TYR A 169 2.47 0.53 6.93
N ARG A 170 1.65 1.11 7.80
CA ARG A 170 0.19 1.00 7.79
C ARG A 170 -0.38 1.39 6.43
N LYS A 171 0.03 2.55 5.91
CA LYS A 171 -0.39 3.01 4.58
C LYS A 171 -0.08 1.95 3.51
N PHE A 172 1.11 1.38 3.49
CA PHE A 172 1.46 0.35 2.49
C PHE A 172 0.67 -0.97 2.62
N ILE A 173 0.12 -1.26 3.79
CA ILE A 173 -0.71 -2.46 4.00
C ILE A 173 -2.16 -2.20 3.58
N GLU A 174 -2.65 -0.97 3.79
CA GLU A 174 -4.03 -0.55 3.49
C GLU A 174 -4.21 0.00 2.05
N THR A 175 -3.13 0.17 1.26
CA THR A 175 -3.17 0.63 -0.16
C THR A 175 -3.00 -0.53 -1.13
#